data_AF-A0AA42CL57-F1
#
_entry.id   AF-A0AA42CL57-F1
#
_cell.length_a   1.000
_cell.length_b   1.000
_cell.length_c   1.000
_cell.angle_alpha   90.00
_cell.angle_beta   90.00
_cell.angle_gamma   90.00
#
_symmetry.space_group_name_H-M   'P 1'
#
loop_
_entity.id
_entity.type
_entity.pdbx_description
1 polymer ?
#
loop_
_entity_poly.entity_id
_entity_poly.type
_entity_poly.pdbx_seq_one_letter_code
_entity_poly.pdbx_strand_id
1 'polypeptide(L)'
;MRDAKKAQAKRPALIVGRETTGATRAIRLMLPTIRELRASGVTWAAIAEALAEQKITQADGEPLTASRLTSIVGQIEAQDARKTNREETRHPRSDNFPSLRRPADQMQRLRLAPELTADAELKEVARPTSEDEIRRAHYAKHRHLFKKD
;
A
#
# COMPACT_ATOMS: atom_id res chain seq x y z
N MET A 1 2.65 -17.50 31.24
CA MET A 1 2.26 -17.07 29.87
C MET A 1 2.21 -15.54 29.75
N ARG A 2 3.31 -14.80 30.03
CA ARG A 2 3.27 -13.32 29.97
C ARG A 2 4.58 -12.61 29.56
N ASP A 3 5.52 -13.28 28.91
CA ASP A 3 6.83 -12.67 28.61
C ASP A 3 7.17 -12.51 27.11
N ALA A 4 6.46 -13.17 26.20
CA ALA A 4 6.71 -13.02 24.76
C ALA A 4 6.34 -11.61 24.22
N LYS A 5 5.38 -10.92 24.86
CA LYS A 5 4.85 -9.64 24.38
C LYS A 5 5.78 -8.44 24.69
N LYS A 6 6.65 -8.55 25.69
CA LYS A 6 7.64 -7.50 26.03
C LYS A 6 8.89 -7.54 25.16
N ALA A 7 9.24 -8.70 24.58
CA ALA A 7 10.41 -8.83 23.71
C ALA A 7 10.22 -8.22 22.31
N GLN A 8 8.98 -8.07 21.83
CA GLN A 8 8.69 -7.39 20.56
C GLN A 8 8.77 -5.86 20.66
N ALA A 9 8.52 -5.27 21.83
CA ALA A 9 8.54 -3.82 22.04
C ALA A 9 9.96 -3.22 22.07
N LYS A 10 11.00 -4.07 22.10
CA LYS A 10 12.41 -3.68 22.21
C LYS A 10 13.26 -4.08 21.00
N ARG A 11 12.64 -4.47 19.87
CA ARG A 11 13.39 -4.52 18.62
C ARG A 11 13.58 -3.08 18.15
N PRO A 12 14.81 -2.56 18.04
CA PRO A 12 15.02 -1.43 17.15
C PRO A 12 14.45 -1.86 15.81
N ALA A 13 13.66 -0.98 15.19
CA ALA A 13 13.25 -1.19 13.82
C ALA A 13 14.54 -1.16 12.99
N LEU A 14 15.19 -2.32 12.85
CA LEU A 14 16.17 -2.55 11.81
C LEU A 14 15.39 -2.30 10.53
N ILE A 15 15.69 -1.14 9.94
CA ILE A 15 15.18 -0.63 8.68
C ILE A 15 15.74 -1.57 7.61
N VAL A 16 15.22 -2.78 7.56
CA VAL A 16 15.50 -3.77 6.53
C VAL A 16 14.14 -4.18 5.97
N GLY A 17 13.42 -3.17 5.51
CA GLY A 17 12.15 -3.30 4.82
C GLY A 17 12.28 -2.61 3.47
N ARG A 18 12.93 -3.28 2.52
CA ARG A 18 13.11 -2.88 1.11
C ARG A 18 13.79 -1.52 0.98
N GLU A 19 15.07 -1.48 0.61
CA GLU A 19 15.88 -0.24 0.50
C GLU A 19 15.20 0.88 -0.32
N THR A 20 14.27 0.53 -1.21
CA THR A 20 13.40 1.46 -1.94
C THR A 20 12.48 2.32 -1.04
N THR A 21 12.04 1.80 0.11
CA THR A 21 11.15 2.49 1.05
C THR A 21 11.92 3.48 1.94
N GLY A 22 13.20 3.19 2.25
CA GLY A 22 14.03 4.05 3.09
C GLY A 22 14.27 5.42 2.47
N ALA A 23 14.76 5.45 1.23
CA ALA A 23 15.04 6.69 0.52
C ALA A 23 13.79 7.56 0.32
N THR A 24 12.69 6.95 -0.14
CA THR A 24 11.41 7.67 -0.33
C THR A 24 10.88 8.24 0.99
N ARG A 25 11.00 7.48 2.09
CA ARG A 25 10.57 7.95 3.41
C ARG A 25 11.45 9.08 3.94
N ALA A 26 12.77 8.99 3.76
CA ALA A 26 13.70 10.05 4.14
C ALA A 26 13.42 11.33 3.33
N ILE A 27 13.26 11.22 2.01
CA ILE A 27 12.92 12.34 1.13
C ILE A 27 11.58 12.96 1.52
N ARG A 28 10.57 12.15 1.89
CA ARG A 28 9.28 12.68 2.38
C ARG A 28 9.44 13.52 3.65
N LEU A 29 10.31 13.14 4.58
CA LEU A 29 10.58 13.91 5.80
C LEU A 29 11.31 15.22 5.50
N MET A 30 12.21 15.21 4.51
CA MET A 30 13.00 16.38 4.10
C MET A 30 12.30 17.25 3.04
N LEU A 31 11.10 16.88 2.60
CA LEU A 31 10.39 17.54 1.51
C LEU A 31 10.22 19.06 1.71
N PRO A 32 9.91 19.59 2.92
CA PRO A 32 9.84 21.03 3.15
C PRO A 32 11.18 21.73 2.88
N THR A 33 12.28 21.18 3.38
CA THR A 33 13.63 21.72 3.18
C THR A 33 14.04 21.65 1.70
N ILE A 34 13.71 20.56 1.01
CA ILE A 34 13.96 20.43 -0.43
C ILE A 34 13.23 21.53 -1.22
N ARG A 35 12.00 21.90 -0.82
CA ARG A 35 11.25 22.99 -1.43
C ARG A 35 11.88 24.35 -1.16
N GLU A 36 12.34 24.61 0.05
CA GLU A 36 13.06 25.84 0.39
C GLU A 36 14.34 25.99 -0.43
N LEU A 37 15.14 24.92 -0.54
CA LEU A 37 16.35 24.89 -1.37
C LEU A 37 16.04 25.14 -2.85
N ARG A 38 14.93 24.58 -3.37
CA ARG A 38 14.50 24.86 -4.75
C ARG A 38 14.04 26.30 -4.92
N ALA A 39 13.33 26.86 -3.94
CA ALA A 39 12.89 28.25 -3.95
C ALA A 39 14.08 29.23 -3.89
N SER A 40 15.17 28.86 -3.21
CA SER A 40 16.41 29.62 -3.19
C SER A 40 17.31 29.40 -4.41
N GLY A 41 16.87 28.62 -5.41
CA GLY A 41 17.58 28.43 -6.67
C GLY A 41 18.57 27.26 -6.71
N VAL A 42 18.65 26.42 -5.67
CA VAL A 42 19.54 25.25 -5.66
C VAL A 42 19.08 24.23 -6.70
N THR A 43 20.02 23.67 -7.47
CA THR A 43 19.71 22.70 -8.53
C THR A 43 19.34 21.33 -7.94
N TRP A 44 18.54 20.55 -8.66
CA TRP A 44 18.22 19.17 -8.26
C TRP A 44 19.46 18.28 -8.10
N ALA A 45 20.51 18.53 -8.88
CA ALA A 45 21.78 17.80 -8.78
C ALA A 45 22.47 18.07 -7.44
N ALA A 46 22.64 19.35 -7.06
CA ALA A 46 23.27 19.71 -5.78
C ALA A 46 22.48 19.18 -4.57
N ILE A 47 21.14 19.19 -4.64
CA ILE A 47 20.30 18.60 -3.59
C ILE A 47 20.51 17.08 -3.53
N ALA A 48 20.58 16.40 -4.68
CA ALA A 48 20.79 14.96 -4.73
C ALA A 48 22.17 14.54 -4.19
N GLU A 49 23.22 15.31 -4.50
CA GLU A 49 24.57 15.15 -3.94
C GLU A 49 24.56 15.31 -2.41
N ALA A 50 23.97 16.39 -1.90
CA ALA A 50 23.86 16.63 -0.46
C ALA A 50 23.07 15.50 0.26
N LEU A 51 22.04 14.94 -0.38
CA LEU A 51 21.30 13.79 0.15
C LEU A 51 22.15 12.51 0.13
N ALA A 52 22.96 12.31 -0.90
CA ALA A 52 23.87 11.16 -0.99
C ALA A 52 24.97 11.21 0.09
N GLU A 53 25.47 12.40 0.42
CA GLU A 53 26.41 12.62 1.55
C GLU A 53 25.79 12.20 2.89
N GLN A 54 24.49 12.43 3.07
CA GLN A 54 23.71 12.00 4.22
C GLN A 54 23.36 10.50 4.20
N LYS A 55 23.98 9.72 3.31
CA LYS A 55 23.76 8.28 3.11
C LYS A 55 22.33 7.93 2.69
N ILE A 56 21.61 8.88 2.09
CA ILE A 56 20.32 8.61 1.45
C ILE A 56 20.61 8.11 0.03
N THR A 57 20.84 6.81 -0.07
CA THR A 57 21.20 6.13 -1.32
C THR A 57 20.01 5.38 -1.93
N GLN A 58 20.17 4.95 -3.17
CA GLN A 58 19.21 4.09 -3.86
C GLN A 58 19.29 2.64 -3.37
N ALA A 59 18.43 1.77 -3.91
CA ALA A 59 18.32 0.37 -3.48
C ALA A 59 19.64 -0.39 -3.59
N ASP A 60 20.44 -0.10 -4.62
CA ASP A 60 21.72 -0.78 -4.86
C ASP A 60 22.91 -0.07 -4.18
N GLY A 61 22.67 0.87 -3.26
CA GLY A 61 23.71 1.68 -2.63
C GLY A 61 24.25 2.81 -3.52
N GLU A 62 23.75 2.91 -4.75
CA GLU A 62 24.09 3.98 -5.69
C GLU A 62 23.67 5.36 -5.14
N PRO A 63 24.45 6.41 -5.42
CA PRO A 63 24.09 7.77 -5.03
C PRO A 63 22.77 8.18 -5.67
N LEU A 64 22.02 9.02 -4.95
CA LEU A 64 20.78 9.56 -5.47
C LEU A 64 21.08 10.49 -6.66
N THR A 65 20.47 10.24 -7.81
CA THR A 65 20.62 11.11 -8.99
C THR A 65 19.54 12.19 -9.02
N ALA A 66 19.80 13.30 -9.71
CA ALA A 66 18.84 14.39 -9.87
C ALA A 66 17.49 13.93 -10.48
N SER A 67 17.54 13.09 -11.52
CA SER A 67 16.35 12.53 -12.17
C SER A 67 15.54 11.66 -11.21
N ARG A 68 16.23 10.84 -10.42
CA ARG A 68 15.60 9.98 -9.42
C ARG A 68 14.94 10.80 -8.31
N LEU A 69 15.63 11.81 -7.79
CA LEU A 69 15.10 12.73 -6.79
C LEU A 69 13.82 13.42 -7.30
N THR A 70 13.86 13.99 -8.51
CA THR A 70 12.71 14.67 -9.11
C THR A 70 11.51 13.73 -9.25
N SER A 71 11.76 12.49 -9.69
CA SER A 71 10.72 11.47 -9.81
C SER A 71 10.07 11.13 -8.47
N ILE A 72 10.89 10.96 -7.42
CA ILE A 72 10.39 10.65 -6.06
C ILE A 72 9.57 11.82 -5.52
N VAL A 73 10.06 13.06 -5.67
CA VAL A 73 9.34 14.27 -5.25
C VAL A 73 7.99 14.36 -5.94
N GLY A 74 7.95 14.27 -7.28
CA GLY A 74 6.70 14.32 -8.03
C GLY A 74 5.72 13.21 -7.65
N GLN A 75 6.22 11.99 -7.37
CA GLN A 75 5.39 10.90 -6.86
C GLN A 75 4.81 11.20 -5.48
N ILE A 76 5.61 11.74 -4.55
CA ILE A 76 5.15 12.10 -3.20
C ILE A 76 4.06 13.17 -3.30
N GLU A 77 4.28 14.21 -4.10
CA GLU A 77 3.31 15.30 -4.27
C GLU A 77 2.00 14.82 -4.89
N ALA A 78 2.07 13.96 -5.92
CA ALA A 78 0.89 13.35 -6.51
C ALA A 78 0.13 12.45 -5.50
N GLN A 79 0.85 11.76 -4.60
CA GLN A 79 0.22 10.97 -3.55
C GLN A 79 -0.47 11.84 -2.51
N ASP A 80 0.14 12.94 -2.09
CA ASP A 80 -0.43 13.83 -1.09
C ASP A 80 -1.64 14.59 -1.64
N ALA A 81 -1.59 15.06 -2.90
CA ALA A 81 -2.76 15.65 -3.58
C ALA A 81 -3.95 14.69 -3.70
N ARG A 82 -3.69 13.39 -3.88
CA ARG A 82 -4.75 12.37 -3.89
C ARG A 82 -5.34 12.11 -2.50
N LYS A 83 -4.53 12.24 -1.44
CA LYS A 83 -5.01 12.07 -0.07
C LYS A 83 -5.89 13.25 0.35
N THR A 84 -5.46 14.48 0.08
CA THR A 84 -6.25 15.68 0.40
C THR A 84 -7.61 15.63 -0.29
N ASN A 85 -7.66 15.30 -1.59
CA ASN A 85 -8.93 15.15 -2.32
C ASN A 85 -9.83 14.03 -1.72
N ARG A 86 -9.24 12.91 -1.27
CA ARG A 86 -9.99 11.84 -0.59
C ARG A 86 -10.50 12.24 0.80
N GLU A 87 -9.77 13.11 1.50
CA GLU A 87 -10.16 13.64 2.81
C GLU A 87 -11.25 14.70 2.67
N GLU A 88 -11.15 15.57 1.67
CA GLU A 88 -12.17 16.58 1.33
C GLU A 88 -13.50 15.92 0.89
N THR A 89 -13.43 14.85 0.09
CA THR A 89 -14.61 14.04 -0.27
C THR A 89 -15.16 13.19 0.88
N ARG A 90 -14.43 13.08 2.00
CA ARG A 90 -14.85 12.41 3.24
C ARG A 90 -15.43 13.37 4.29
N HIS A 91 -15.86 14.58 3.91
CA HIS A 91 -16.77 15.36 4.74
C HIS A 91 -17.94 14.49 5.24
N PRO A 92 -18.32 14.63 6.52
CA PRO A 92 -18.60 13.49 7.38
C PRO A 92 -19.88 12.77 6.98
N ARG A 93 -19.74 11.52 6.54
CA ARG A 93 -20.76 10.52 6.86
C ARG A 93 -20.72 10.34 8.38
N SER A 94 -21.55 11.12 9.05
CA SER A 94 -21.98 10.94 10.43
C SER A 94 -22.71 9.60 10.55
N ASP A 95 -21.97 8.49 10.58
CA ASP A 95 -22.51 7.17 10.95
C ASP A 95 -21.86 6.67 12.25
N ASN A 96 -21.67 7.59 13.18
CA ASN A 96 -21.45 7.25 14.58
C ASN A 96 -22.66 7.74 15.39
N PHE A 97 -23.78 7.02 15.27
CA PHE A 97 -24.87 7.10 16.24
C PHE A 97 -24.87 5.81 17.08
N PRO A 98 -24.68 5.88 18.41
CA PRO A 98 -24.99 4.76 19.28
C PRO A 98 -26.52 4.66 19.44
N SER A 99 -27.07 3.55 18.92
CA SER A 99 -28.36 2.89 19.25
C SER A 99 -29.60 3.73 19.55
N LEU A 100 -30.68 3.57 18.76
CA LEU A 100 -32.05 3.45 19.29
C LEU A 100 -32.89 2.48 18.45
N ARG A 101 -33.40 1.45 19.12
CA ARG A 101 -34.51 0.51 18.80
C ARG A 101 -35.04 0.45 17.35
N ARG A 102 -34.88 -0.74 16.75
CA ARG A 102 -35.59 -1.25 15.57
C ARG A 102 -37.09 -1.47 15.89
N PRO A 103 -38.05 -0.91 15.14
CA PRO A 103 -39.33 -1.54 14.93
C PRO A 103 -39.16 -2.58 13.82
N ALA A 104 -39.46 -3.83 14.15
CA ALA A 104 -39.54 -4.90 13.17
C ALA A 104 -40.80 -4.68 12.32
N ASP A 105 -40.66 -4.12 11.12
CA ASP A 105 -41.46 -4.55 9.98
C ASP A 105 -40.85 -4.03 8.67
N GLN A 106 -41.00 -4.81 7.60
CA GLN A 106 -40.48 -4.55 6.24
C GLN A 106 -39.01 -4.86 6.00
N MET A 107 -38.64 -6.13 6.19
CA MET A 107 -37.62 -6.74 5.32
C MET A 107 -38.16 -6.79 3.89
N GLN A 108 -37.99 -5.71 3.12
CA GLN A 108 -37.85 -5.87 1.67
C GLN A 108 -36.58 -6.71 1.45
N ARG A 109 -36.75 -8.04 1.38
CA ARG A 109 -35.69 -8.94 0.97
C ARG A 109 -35.38 -8.59 -0.49
N LEU A 110 -34.36 -7.76 -0.69
CA LEU A 110 -33.71 -7.60 -1.98
C LEU A 110 -33.30 -9.01 -2.43
N ARG A 111 -34.03 -9.55 -3.41
CA ARG A 111 -33.73 -10.82 -4.05
C ARG A 111 -32.85 -10.53 -5.25
N LEU A 112 -31.75 -11.26 -5.35
CA LEU A 112 -30.89 -11.22 -6.52
C LEU A 112 -31.65 -11.75 -7.74
N ALA A 113 -31.30 -11.27 -8.93
CA ALA A 113 -31.83 -11.81 -10.17
C ALA A 113 -31.48 -13.32 -10.28
N PRO A 114 -32.35 -14.16 -10.88
CA PRO A 114 -32.14 -15.62 -10.95
C PRO A 114 -30.76 -16.01 -11.49
N GLU A 115 -30.28 -15.27 -12.48
CA GLU A 115 -28.97 -15.47 -13.13
C GLU A 115 -27.77 -15.27 -12.19
N LEU A 116 -27.90 -14.49 -11.12
CA LEU A 116 -26.85 -14.29 -10.10
C LEU A 116 -26.94 -15.30 -8.96
N THR A 117 -28.02 -16.07 -8.90
CA THR A 117 -28.24 -17.06 -7.83
C THR A 117 -27.68 -18.43 -8.22
N ALA A 118 -27.55 -18.70 -9.52
CA ALA A 118 -27.05 -19.97 -10.05
C ALA A 118 -25.54 -20.20 -9.80
N ASP A 119 -24.74 -19.15 -9.60
CA ASP A 119 -23.30 -19.27 -9.31
C ASP A 119 -22.99 -19.35 -7.79
N ALA A 120 -24.01 -19.32 -6.93
CA ALA A 120 -23.85 -19.42 -5.49
C ALA A 120 -23.78 -20.87 -4.96
N GLU A 121 -23.70 -21.88 -5.82
CA GLU A 121 -23.07 -23.15 -5.45
C GLU A 121 -21.56 -22.92 -5.40
N LEU A 122 -21.12 -22.26 -4.33
CA LEU A 122 -19.75 -22.30 -3.87
C LEU A 122 -19.42 -23.76 -3.60
N LYS A 123 -18.87 -24.44 -4.62
CA LYS A 123 -18.08 -25.65 -4.46
C LYS A 123 -17.15 -25.38 -3.29
N GLU A 124 -17.36 -26.09 -2.19
CA GLU A 124 -16.53 -26.00 -1.00
C GLU A 124 -15.13 -26.45 -1.42
N VAL A 125 -14.29 -25.52 -1.88
CA VAL A 125 -12.92 -25.82 -2.25
C VAL A 125 -12.20 -26.02 -0.93
N ALA A 126 -11.99 -27.28 -0.58
CA ALA A 126 -11.12 -27.68 0.52
C ALA A 126 -9.86 -26.81 0.48
N ARG A 127 -9.61 -26.07 1.55
CA ARG A 127 -8.47 -25.16 1.62
C ARG A 127 -7.20 -26.00 1.48
N PRO A 128 -6.39 -25.80 0.44
CA PRO A 128 -5.14 -26.55 0.29
C PRO A 128 -4.26 -26.22 1.50
N THR A 129 -3.72 -27.28 2.11
CA THR A 129 -2.97 -27.16 3.37
C THR A 129 -1.50 -26.86 3.14
N SER A 130 -1.06 -26.90 1.87
CA SER A 130 0.33 -26.67 1.46
C SER A 130 0.41 -25.90 0.13
N GLU A 131 1.47 -25.10 -0.01
CA GLU A 131 1.74 -24.29 -1.21
C GLU A 131 1.90 -25.14 -2.48
N ASP A 132 2.47 -26.34 -2.37
CA ASP A 132 2.64 -27.23 -3.53
C ASP A 132 1.32 -27.80 -4.05
N GLU A 133 0.30 -27.93 -3.19
CA GLU A 133 -1.06 -28.29 -3.60
C GLU A 133 -1.71 -27.12 -4.36
N ILE A 134 -1.50 -25.90 -3.88
CA ILE A 134 -1.97 -24.67 -4.54
C ILE A 134 -1.38 -24.58 -5.95
N ARG A 135 -0.06 -24.73 -6.08
CA ARG A 135 0.63 -24.64 -7.37
C ARG A 135 0.12 -25.68 -8.36
N ARG A 136 -0.09 -26.92 -7.94
CA ARG A 136 -0.63 -27.99 -8.79
C ARG A 136 -2.08 -27.73 -9.22
N ALA A 137 -2.94 -27.31 -8.30
CA ALA A 137 -4.34 -27.00 -8.60
C ALA A 137 -4.45 -25.85 -9.61
N HIS A 138 -3.66 -24.78 -9.43
CA HIS A 138 -3.61 -23.67 -10.36
C HIS A 138 -3.06 -24.07 -11.73
N TYR A 139 -1.98 -24.85 -11.77
CA TYR A 139 -1.43 -25.34 -13.03
C TYR A 139 -2.45 -26.21 -13.80
N ALA A 140 -3.16 -27.11 -13.12
CA ALA A 140 -4.19 -27.93 -13.73
C ALA A 140 -5.35 -27.10 -14.31
N LYS A 141 -5.83 -26.08 -13.56
CA LYS A 141 -6.89 -25.16 -14.01
C LYS A 141 -6.50 -24.40 -15.27
N HIS A 142 -5.26 -23.95 -15.35
CA HIS A 142 -4.77 -23.10 -16.45
C HIS A 142 -4.02 -23.87 -17.55
N ARG A 143 -3.99 -25.21 -17.49
CA ARG A 143 -3.30 -26.07 -18.47
C ARG A 143 -3.75 -25.84 -19.91
N HIS A 144 -5.02 -25.49 -20.11
CA HIS A 144 -5.58 -25.22 -21.44
C HIS A 144 -4.96 -23.99 -22.12
N LEU A 145 -4.40 -23.04 -21.36
CA LEU A 145 -3.71 -21.85 -21.89
C LEU A 145 -2.30 -22.15 -22.39
N PHE A 146 -1.73 -23.30 -22.01
CA PHE A 146 -0.36 -23.70 -22.37
C PHE A 146 -0.32 -24.70 -23.53
N LYS A 147 -1.47 -25.06 -24.10
CA LYS A 147 -1.50 -25.79 -25.37
C LYS A 147 -1.28 -24.78 -26.50
N LYS A 148 -0.08 -24.83 -27.08
CA LYS A 148 0.23 -24.18 -28.35
C LYS A 148 -0.24 -25.12 -29.46
N ASP A 149 -0.95 -24.58 -30.45
CA ASP A 149 -1.31 -25.29 -31.69
C ASP A 149 -0.06 -25.85 -32.39
#